data_AF-A0A9N9JZM4-F1
#
_entry.id   AF-A0A9N9JZM4-F1
#
_cell.length_a   1.000
_cell.length_b   1.000
_cell.length_c   1.000
_cell.angle_alpha   90.00
_cell.angle_beta   90.00
_cell.angle_gamma   90.00
#
_symmetry.space_group_name_H-M   'P 1'
#
loop_
_entity.id
_entity.type
_entity.pdbx_description
1 polymer ?
#
loop_
_entity_poly.entity_id
_entity_poly.type
_entity_poly.pdbx_seq_one_letter_code
_entity_poly.pdbx_strand_id
1 'polypeptide(L)'
;FYPENTVQELNLPEFEDKDVILATGNFCIVENIDQNNEKYSILKITLNDIIRFDTLNSNNLPASPILINMTAMVREDPKIDNEDVVIDVMTRNYIDQDNNNINITCYHLASTHYLTNVTASVQKDSVLYINGELMITDDENIVHIHNVSFPEY
;
A
#
# COMPACT_ATOMS: atom_id res chain seq x y z
N PHE A 1 4.10 41.78 19.81
CA PHE A 1 5.19 41.45 18.89
C PHE A 1 5.09 39.98 18.57
N TYR A 2 4.42 39.64 17.46
CA TYR A 2 4.61 38.33 16.84
C TYR A 2 5.97 38.37 16.14
N PRO A 3 6.80 37.30 16.19
CA PRO A 3 8.00 37.26 15.39
C PRO A 3 7.59 37.38 13.93
N GLU A 4 8.27 38.24 13.17
CA GLU A 4 8.10 38.32 11.74
C GLU A 4 8.27 36.93 11.14
N ASN A 5 7.29 36.54 10.33
CA ASN A 5 7.29 35.34 9.52
C ASN A 5 8.55 35.32 8.63
N THR A 6 9.64 34.74 9.12
CA THR A 6 10.53 33.98 8.25
C THR A 6 9.76 32.73 7.87
N VAL A 7 8.92 32.84 6.84
CA VAL A 7 8.60 31.68 6.02
C VAL A 7 9.95 31.26 5.46
N GLN A 8 10.62 30.36 6.17
CA GLN A 8 11.76 29.65 5.61
C GLN A 8 11.16 28.93 4.42
N GLU A 9 11.43 29.43 3.21
CA GLU A 9 11.16 28.67 1.99
C GLU A 9 11.81 27.31 2.24
N LEU A 10 10.96 26.30 2.43
CA LEU A 10 11.40 24.92 2.47
C LEU A 10 11.92 24.67 1.05
N ASN A 11 13.21 24.92 0.85
CA ASN A 11 13.90 24.53 -0.37
C ASN A 11 13.75 23.03 -0.45
N LEU A 12 12.80 22.58 -1.27
CA LEU A 12 12.67 21.18 -1.62
C LEU A 12 14.02 20.77 -2.22
N PRO A 13 14.61 19.63 -1.81
CA PRO A 13 15.80 19.13 -2.46
C PRO A 13 15.54 19.02 -3.95
N GLU A 14 16.43 19.58 -4.78
CA GLU A 14 16.37 19.33 -6.22
C GLU A 14 16.74 17.86 -6.45
N PHE A 15 15.79 17.12 -7.02
CA PHE A 15 15.98 15.74 -7.44
C PHE A 15 16.35 15.71 -8.92
N GLU A 16 17.32 14.89 -9.27
CA GLU A 16 17.75 14.64 -10.64
C GLU A 16 17.16 13.33 -11.17
N ASP A 17 17.14 13.18 -12.49
CA ASP A 17 16.77 11.92 -13.12
C ASP A 17 17.66 10.78 -12.58
N LYS A 18 17.04 9.64 -12.26
CA LYS A 18 17.65 8.43 -11.68
C LYS A 18 18.11 8.53 -10.22
N ASP A 19 17.77 9.61 -9.51
CA ASP A 19 17.93 9.62 -8.06
C ASP A 19 17.14 8.48 -7.42
N VAL A 20 17.82 7.75 -6.53
CA VAL A 20 17.20 6.69 -5.75
C VAL A 20 16.72 7.29 -4.44
N ILE A 21 15.43 7.12 -4.14
CA ILE A 21 14.79 7.62 -2.92
C ILE A 21 14.15 6.49 -2.11
N LEU A 22 14.14 6.65 -0.79
CA LEU A 22 13.19 5.99 0.10
C LEU A 22 12.12 7.01 0.45
N ALA A 23 10.87 6.64 0.16
CA ALA A 23 9.71 7.47 0.44
C ALA A 23 8.81 6.75 1.44
N THR A 24 8.33 7.47 2.45
CA THR A 24 7.29 6.96 3.36
C THR A 24 6.08 7.87 3.26
N GLY A 25 4.89 7.29 3.36
CA GLY A 25 3.67 8.04 3.11
C GLY A 25 2.41 7.22 3.27
N ASN A 26 1.28 7.89 3.07
CA ASN A 26 -0.03 7.27 2.97
C ASN A 26 -0.43 7.16 1.51
N PHE A 27 -1.11 6.09 1.11
CA PHE A 27 -1.52 5.88 -0.28
C PHE A 27 -3.04 5.85 -0.45
N CYS A 28 -3.56 6.46 -1.51
CA CYS A 28 -4.92 6.22 -1.96
C CYS A 28 -4.93 5.74 -3.42
N ILE A 29 -6.03 5.10 -3.79
CA ILE A 29 -6.31 4.73 -5.17
C ILE A 29 -7.45 5.63 -5.63
N VAL A 30 -7.22 6.40 -6.69
CA VAL A 30 -8.22 7.29 -7.29
C VAL A 30 -8.53 6.85 -8.71
N GLU A 31 -9.80 6.92 -9.11
CA GLU A 31 -10.17 6.71 -10.51
C GLU A 31 -9.85 7.98 -11.31
N ASN A 32 -9.27 7.81 -12.50
CA ASN A 32 -9.12 8.86 -13.49
C ASN A 32 -9.65 8.38 -14.85
N ILE A 33 -9.86 9.31 -15.77
CA ILE A 33 -10.43 9.06 -17.10
C ILE A 33 -9.41 9.50 -18.15
N ASP A 34 -9.14 8.63 -19.12
CA ASP A 34 -8.21 8.92 -20.20
C ASP A 34 -8.86 9.73 -21.34
N GLN A 35 -8.13 9.97 -22.43
CA GLN A 35 -8.63 10.73 -23.59
C GLN A 35 -9.73 9.98 -24.36
N ASN A 36 -9.85 8.66 -24.18
CA ASN A 36 -10.83 7.78 -24.80
C ASN A 36 -12.07 7.56 -23.91
N ASN A 37 -12.14 8.23 -22.76
CA ASN A 37 -13.17 8.07 -21.75
C ASN A 37 -13.16 6.70 -21.04
N GLU A 38 -11.99 6.04 -21.02
CA GLU A 38 -11.74 4.81 -20.27
C GLU A 38 -11.29 5.15 -18.84
N LYS A 39 -11.85 4.45 -17.86
CA LYS A 39 -11.48 4.60 -16.46
C LYS A 39 -10.23 3.79 -16.17
N TYR A 40 -9.28 4.39 -15.45
CA TYR A 40 -8.12 3.70 -14.91
C TYR A 40 -7.85 4.13 -13.46
N SER A 41 -7.20 3.26 -12.70
CA SER A 41 -6.84 3.53 -11.31
C SER A 41 -5.46 4.18 -11.24
N ILE A 42 -5.31 5.19 -10.40
CA ILE A 42 -4.03 5.83 -10.07
C ILE A 42 -3.74 5.61 -8.59
N LEU A 43 -2.59 5.01 -8.29
CA LEU A 43 -2.03 5.00 -6.94
C LEU A 43 -1.39 6.37 -6.66
N LYS A 44 -1.99 7.15 -5.75
CA LYS A 44 -1.45 8.42 -5.26
C LYS A 44 -0.85 8.19 -3.89
N ILE A 45 0.42 8.57 -3.69
CA ILE A 45 1.10 8.49 -2.39
C ILE A 45 1.35 9.90 -1.88
N THR A 46 0.75 10.24 -0.74
CA THR A 46 1.06 11.45 0.01
C THR A 46 2.27 11.16 0.89
N LEU A 47 3.39 11.80 0.55
CA LEU A 47 4.68 11.59 1.20
C LEU A 47 4.73 12.32 2.54
N ASN A 48 5.12 11.58 3.58
CA ASN A 48 5.39 12.10 4.91
C ASN A 48 6.89 12.36 5.09
N ASP A 49 7.74 11.54 4.48
CA ASP A 49 9.20 11.68 4.50
C ASP A 49 9.83 11.13 3.22
N ILE A 50 10.97 11.72 2.83
CA ILE A 50 11.73 11.35 1.63
C ILE A 50 13.22 11.43 1.94
N ILE A 51 13.94 10.33 1.68
CA ILE A 51 15.38 10.23 1.85
C ILE A 51 16.00 9.93 0.48
N ARG A 52 16.95 10.76 0.03
CA ARG A 52 17.77 10.51 -1.17
C ARG A 52 18.99 9.66 -0.81
N PHE A 53 19.32 8.69 -1.65
CA PHE A 53 20.54 7.90 -1.52
C PHE A 53 21.55 8.26 -2.62
N ASP A 54 22.66 8.87 -2.23
CA ASP A 54 23.70 9.32 -3.18
C ASP A 54 24.52 8.17 -3.77
N THR A 55 24.52 7.00 -3.12
CA THR A 55 25.40 5.88 -3.47
C THR A 55 24.68 4.69 -4.10
N LEU A 56 23.35 4.70 -4.16
CA LEU A 56 22.59 3.61 -4.75
C LEU A 56 22.45 3.82 -6.25
N ASN A 57 22.71 2.77 -7.02
CA ASN A 57 22.50 2.75 -8.45
C ASN A 57 21.04 2.38 -8.74
N SER A 58 20.37 3.15 -9.62
CA SER A 58 18.99 2.89 -10.05
C SER A 58 18.77 1.50 -10.67
N ASN A 59 19.83 0.85 -11.17
CA ASN A 59 19.75 -0.51 -11.71
C ASN A 59 19.71 -1.60 -10.63
N ASN A 60 19.94 -1.25 -9.36
CA ASN A 60 19.97 -2.16 -8.23
C ASN A 60 18.73 -2.04 -7.33
N LEU A 61 17.63 -1.49 -7.85
CA LEU A 61 16.38 -1.38 -7.11
C LEU A 61 15.78 -2.77 -6.80
N PRO A 62 15.12 -2.92 -5.65
CA PRO A 62 14.45 -4.18 -5.32
C PRO A 62 13.31 -4.48 -6.30
N ALA A 63 13.03 -5.76 -6.52
CA ALA A 63 11.94 -6.21 -7.38
C ALA A 63 10.55 -5.81 -6.83
N SER A 64 10.40 -5.73 -5.50
CA SER A 64 9.20 -5.28 -4.80
C SER A 64 9.52 -4.02 -3.98
N PRO A 65 9.37 -2.81 -4.56
CA PRO A 65 9.81 -1.59 -3.90
C PRO A 65 8.79 -1.02 -2.90
N ILE A 66 7.53 -1.49 -2.89
CA ILE A 66 6.46 -0.91 -2.07
C ILE A 66 6.09 -1.87 -0.95
N LEU A 67 6.55 -1.57 0.26
CA LEU A 67 6.09 -2.22 1.48
C LEU A 67 4.88 -1.48 2.02
N ILE A 68 3.88 -2.23 2.48
CA ILE A 68 2.68 -1.68 3.11
C ILE A 68 2.49 -2.23 4.51
N ASN A 69 1.96 -1.37 5.38
CA ASN A 69 1.36 -1.73 6.64
C ASN A 69 -0.05 -1.17 6.62
N MET A 70 -1.06 -2.03 6.77
CA MET A 70 -2.46 -1.60 6.69
C MET A 70 -3.32 -2.32 7.72
N THR A 71 -4.29 -1.60 8.26
CA THR A 71 -5.41 -2.22 8.97
C THR A 71 -6.60 -2.27 8.02
N ALA A 72 -7.25 -3.42 7.92
CA ALA A 72 -8.35 -3.62 6.98
C ALA A 72 -9.39 -4.58 7.53
N MET A 73 -10.61 -4.45 7.01
CA MET A 73 -11.74 -5.30 7.34
C MET A 73 -11.96 -6.30 6.20
N VAL A 74 -12.11 -7.56 6.55
CA VAL A 74 -12.38 -8.66 5.62
C VAL A 74 -13.79 -8.52 5.06
N ARG A 75 -13.93 -8.61 3.74
CA ARG A 75 -15.21 -8.40 3.04
C ARG A 75 -16.02 -9.68 2.92
N GLU A 76 -15.35 -10.80 2.72
CA GLU A 76 -15.90 -12.14 2.53
C GLU A 76 -14.99 -13.17 3.19
N ASP A 77 -15.52 -14.36 3.50
CA ASP A 77 -14.70 -15.42 4.07
C ASP A 77 -13.54 -15.77 3.12
N PRO A 78 -12.29 -15.92 3.63
CA PRO A 78 -11.15 -16.31 2.82
C PRO A 78 -11.42 -17.57 1.99
N LYS A 79 -10.91 -17.57 0.76
CA LYS A 79 -11.05 -18.69 -0.17
C LYS A 79 -9.69 -19.20 -0.60
N ILE A 80 -9.63 -20.48 -0.94
CA ILE A 80 -8.47 -21.04 -1.64
C ILE A 80 -8.76 -20.95 -3.13
N ASP A 81 -7.89 -20.25 -3.85
CA ASP A 81 -7.90 -20.18 -5.31
C ASP A 81 -6.58 -20.76 -5.84
N ASN A 82 -6.66 -21.91 -6.52
CA ASN A 82 -5.50 -22.71 -6.91
C ASN A 82 -4.57 -23.05 -5.73
N GLU A 83 -3.37 -22.46 -5.71
CA GLU A 83 -2.35 -22.66 -4.68
C GLU A 83 -2.30 -21.53 -3.65
N ASP A 84 -3.16 -20.51 -3.79
CA ASP A 84 -3.18 -19.32 -2.95
C ASP A 84 -4.40 -19.27 -2.04
N VAL A 85 -4.20 -18.75 -0.83
CA VAL A 85 -5.27 -18.27 0.04
C VAL A 85 -5.52 -16.82 -0.31
N VAL A 86 -6.73 -16.50 -0.73
CA VAL A 86 -7.17 -15.17 -1.14
C VAL A 86 -8.09 -14.58 -0.07
N ILE A 87 -7.80 -13.35 0.33
CA ILE A 87 -8.51 -12.58 1.34
C ILE A 87 -8.86 -11.23 0.74
N ASP A 88 -10.14 -11.00 0.51
CA ASP A 88 -10.63 -9.72 0.01
C ASP A 88 -10.88 -8.77 1.19
N VAL A 89 -10.17 -7.65 1.22
CA VAL A 89 -10.22 -6.69 2.33
C VAL A 89 -10.61 -5.30 1.87
N MET A 90 -11.10 -4.51 2.81
CA MET A 90 -11.41 -3.09 2.66
C MET A 90 -10.63 -2.32 3.72
N THR A 91 -9.84 -1.35 3.29
CA THR A 91 -9.23 -0.37 4.19
C THR A 91 -9.84 1.00 3.95
N ARG A 92 -9.79 1.85 4.97
CA ARG A 92 -10.23 3.25 4.86
C ARG A 92 -9.00 4.11 4.93
N ASN A 93 -8.83 4.98 3.94
CA ASN A 93 -7.84 6.02 4.03
C ASN A 93 -8.51 7.39 4.08
N TYR A 94 -7.94 8.27 4.91
CA TYR A 94 -8.35 9.66 5.06
C TYR A 94 -7.27 10.53 4.43
N ILE A 95 -7.45 10.86 3.16
CA ILE A 95 -6.59 11.78 2.44
C ILE A 95 -7.46 12.95 1.96
N ASP A 96 -7.00 14.18 2.19
CA ASP A 96 -7.65 15.41 1.71
C ASP A 96 -9.11 15.59 2.18
N GLN A 97 -9.42 15.16 3.41
CA GLN A 97 -10.74 15.25 4.07
C GLN A 97 -11.85 14.34 3.51
N ASP A 98 -11.55 13.45 2.56
CA ASP A 98 -12.50 12.47 2.03
C ASP A 98 -12.22 11.05 2.55
N ASN A 99 -13.29 10.29 2.78
CA ASN A 99 -13.23 8.90 3.21
C ASN A 99 -13.22 8.00 1.98
N ASN A 100 -12.05 7.55 1.57
CA ASN A 100 -11.93 6.60 0.47
C ASN A 100 -11.83 5.17 1.01
N ASN A 101 -12.84 4.36 0.69
CA ASN A 101 -12.76 2.92 0.88
C ASN A 101 -11.92 2.33 -0.25
N ILE A 102 -10.85 1.64 0.11
CA ILE A 102 -9.95 0.99 -0.83
C ILE A 102 -10.16 -0.51 -0.67
N ASN A 103 -10.63 -1.15 -1.73
CA ASN A 103 -10.71 -2.60 -1.81
C ASN A 103 -9.37 -3.14 -2.27
N ILE A 104 -8.84 -4.13 -1.55
CA ILE A 104 -7.55 -4.75 -1.82
C ILE A 104 -7.74 -6.26 -1.78
N THR A 105 -7.24 -6.93 -2.81
CA THR A 105 -7.12 -8.39 -2.83
C THR A 105 -5.76 -8.75 -2.28
N CYS A 106 -5.78 -9.55 -1.22
CA CYS A 106 -4.60 -10.00 -0.52
C CYS A 106 -4.45 -11.51 -0.68
N TYR A 107 -3.22 -12.00 -0.82
CA TYR A 107 -3.00 -13.43 -0.98
C TYR A 107 -1.66 -13.88 -0.38
N HIS A 108 -1.60 -15.17 -0.06
CA HIS A 108 -0.38 -15.89 0.27
C HIS A 108 -0.48 -17.34 -0.21
N LEU A 109 0.65 -17.99 -0.48
CA LEU A 109 0.68 -19.41 -0.84
C LEU A 109 0.07 -20.26 0.28
N ALA A 110 -0.82 -21.19 -0.07
CA ALA A 110 -1.44 -22.13 0.87
C ALA A 110 -0.43 -23.09 1.52
N SER A 111 0.72 -23.30 0.86
CA SER A 111 1.87 -24.05 1.40
C SER A 111 2.58 -23.32 2.55
N THR A 112 2.29 -22.03 2.77
CA THR A 112 2.84 -21.23 3.86
C THR A 112 2.10 -21.53 5.16
N HIS A 113 2.44 -22.67 5.79
CA HIS A 113 1.72 -23.21 6.95
C HIS A 113 1.43 -22.21 8.08
N TYR A 114 2.36 -21.30 8.38
CA TYR A 114 2.16 -20.33 9.46
C TYR A 114 1.06 -19.32 9.12
N LEU A 115 1.02 -18.80 7.88
CA LEU A 115 -0.05 -17.91 7.43
C LEU A 115 -1.36 -18.67 7.32
N THR A 116 -1.35 -19.87 6.75
CA THR A 116 -2.55 -20.71 6.61
C THR A 116 -3.22 -20.97 7.97
N ASN A 117 -2.44 -21.24 9.01
CA ASN A 117 -3.00 -21.43 10.36
C ASN A 117 -3.67 -20.17 10.90
N VAL A 118 -3.08 -19.01 10.63
CA VAL A 118 -3.57 -17.71 11.08
C VAL A 118 -4.82 -17.30 10.27
N THR A 119 -4.80 -17.51 8.95
CA THR A 119 -5.89 -17.14 8.04
C THR A 119 -7.06 -18.12 8.10
N ALA A 120 -6.86 -19.35 8.59
CA ALA A 120 -7.94 -20.32 8.80
C ALA A 120 -9.01 -19.87 9.82
N SER A 121 -8.66 -19.00 10.77
CA SER A 121 -9.61 -18.42 11.72
C SER A 121 -10.24 -17.12 11.25
N VAL A 122 -9.80 -16.56 10.12
CA VAL A 122 -10.30 -15.30 9.60
C VAL A 122 -11.67 -15.52 8.96
N GLN A 123 -12.62 -14.66 9.30
CA GLN A 123 -13.98 -14.67 8.76
C GLN A 123 -14.34 -13.30 8.23
N LYS A 124 -15.41 -13.22 7.45
CA LYS A 124 -16.04 -11.97 7.05
C LYS A 124 -16.19 -11.02 8.25
N ASP A 125 -15.96 -9.73 8.00
CA ASP A 125 -15.99 -8.62 8.95
C ASP A 125 -14.88 -8.65 10.03
N SER A 126 -13.95 -9.62 9.98
CA SER A 126 -12.74 -9.60 10.82
C SER A 126 -11.87 -8.38 10.49
N VAL A 127 -11.27 -7.77 11.51
CA VAL A 127 -10.30 -6.69 11.33
C VAL A 127 -8.89 -7.25 11.45
N LEU A 128 -8.08 -7.05 10.42
CA LEU A 128 -6.71 -7.56 10.31
C LEU A 128 -5.72 -6.41 10.31
N TYR A 129 -4.53 -6.65 10.89
CA TYR A 129 -3.34 -5.86 10.57
C TYR A 129 -2.46 -6.66 9.59
N ILE A 130 -2.13 -6.05 8.46
CA ILE A 130 -1.45 -6.69 7.35
C ILE A 130 -0.15 -5.94 7.09
N ASN A 131 0.95 -6.69 6.98
CA ASN A 131 2.24 -6.25 6.50
C ASN A 131 2.59 -7.01 5.21
N GLY A 132 2.85 -6.30 4.13
CA GLY A 132 3.07 -6.95 2.84
C GLY A 132 3.76 -6.07 1.83
N GLU A 133 3.81 -6.56 0.61
CA GLU A 133 4.30 -5.87 -0.58
C GLU A 133 3.12 -5.54 -1.49
N LEU A 134 3.01 -4.29 -1.93
CA LEU A 134 2.03 -3.89 -2.95
C LEU A 134 2.64 -4.14 -4.34
N MET A 135 1.90 -4.87 -5.17
CA MET A 135 2.22 -5.15 -6.57
C MET A 135 1.15 -4.52 -7.47
N ILE A 136 1.57 -3.63 -8.37
CA ILE A 136 0.64 -3.03 -9.33
C ILE A 136 0.67 -3.93 -10.56
N THR A 137 -0.46 -4.55 -10.90
CA THR A 137 -0.61 -5.31 -12.15
C THR A 137 -1.44 -4.50 -13.14
N ASP A 138 -1.33 -4.81 -14.42
CA ASP A 138 -2.00 -4.08 -15.50
C ASP A 138 -3.54 -4.11 -15.38
N ASP A 139 -4.08 -5.12 -14.68
CA ASP A 139 -5.52 -5.37 -14.59
C ASP A 139 -6.11 -5.09 -13.18
N GLU A 140 -5.34 -5.22 -12.09
CA GLU A 140 -5.78 -4.92 -10.71
C GLU A 140 -4.62 -4.45 -9.79
N ASN A 141 -4.92 -3.63 -8.78
CA ASN A 141 -3.96 -3.27 -7.73
C ASN A 141 -3.88 -4.41 -6.71
N ILE A 142 -2.86 -5.26 -6.80
CA ILE A 142 -2.77 -6.53 -6.08
C ILE A 142 -1.72 -6.44 -4.95
N VAL A 143 -2.04 -6.79 -3.71
CA VAL A 143 -1.06 -6.80 -2.61
C VAL A 143 -0.62 -8.22 -2.32
N HIS A 144 0.67 -8.51 -2.49
CA HIS A 144 1.30 -9.75 -2.01
C HIS A 144 1.59 -9.64 -0.51
N ILE A 145 0.91 -10.41 0.33
CA ILE A 145 1.15 -10.34 1.78
C ILE A 145 2.34 -11.22 2.16
N HIS A 146 3.30 -10.64 2.87
CA HIS A 146 4.39 -11.42 3.49
C HIS A 146 4.13 -11.75 4.96
N ASN A 147 3.33 -10.95 5.68
CA ASN A 147 3.02 -11.20 7.08
C ASN A 147 1.66 -10.59 7.50
N VAL A 148 0.81 -11.33 8.20
CA VAL A 148 -0.41 -10.79 8.84
C VAL A 148 -0.25 -10.95 10.35
N SER A 149 -0.53 -9.90 11.11
CA SER A 149 -0.50 -9.93 12.57
C SER A 149 -1.84 -9.47 13.14
N PHE A 150 -2.20 -10.01 14.31
CA PHE A 150 -3.49 -9.77 14.95
C PHE A 150 -3.25 -9.27 16.37
N PRO A 151 -3.97 -8.24 16.84
CA PRO A 151 -4.11 -8.02 18.26
C PRO A 151 -5.02 -9.13 18.83
N GLU A 152 -4.44 -10.05 19.60
CA GLU A 152 -5.22 -10.93 20.46
C GLU A 152 -6.01 -10.06 21.46
N TYR A 153 -7.34 -10.22 21.49
CA TYR A 153 -8.19 -9.69 22.56
C TYR A 153 -8.47 -10.77 23.60
#